data_AF-A0A959ZK66-F1
#
_entry.id   AF-A0A959ZK66-F1
#
_cell.length_a   1.000
_cell.length_b   1.000
_cell.length_c   1.000
_cell.angle_alpha   90.00
_cell.angle_beta   90.00
_cell.angle_gamma   90.00
#
_symmetry.space_group_name_H-M   'P 1'
#
loop_
_entity.id
_entity.type
_entity.pdbx_description
1 polymer ?
#
loop_
_entity_poly.entity_id
_entity_poly.type
_entity_poly.pdbx_seq_one_letter_code
_entity_poly.pdbx_strand_id
1 'polypeptide(L)'
;MSESSDFPGQPEISDRLSRIPKNESSPVVGYILLLVGVGMVAYGITALWFGMRDVMDVGGYCAEGGPYVIQQHCPDGAELLMFTGIPVGIIGLFVAMAGAAKSAKGAMGLLLLGWPAIFISLGYNFIDYAINPPEGMGSTVGWWVCGVIFALMGLPALAAVPMLVKAIQPNRRSAVLAVFSVAAVIGVIGGILVANSVD
;
A
#
# COMPACT_ATOMS: atom_id res chain seq x y z
N MET A 1 -22.75 -31.41 -55.17
CA MET A 1 -21.94 -32.16 -54.19
C MET A 1 -21.27 -31.15 -53.27
N SER A 2 -21.88 -30.88 -52.12
CA SER A 2 -21.17 -30.60 -50.87
C SER A 2 -22.21 -30.65 -49.74
N GLU A 3 -22.22 -31.78 -49.06
CA GLU A 3 -22.98 -32.05 -47.84
C GLU A 3 -22.57 -31.08 -46.73
N SER A 4 -23.55 -30.35 -46.21
CA SER A 4 -23.54 -29.72 -44.90
C SER A 4 -23.68 -30.82 -43.84
N SER A 5 -22.62 -31.09 -43.10
CA SER A 5 -22.68 -31.89 -41.86
C SER A 5 -23.21 -31.01 -40.74
N ASP A 6 -24.53 -30.93 -40.67
CA ASP A 6 -25.26 -30.39 -39.52
C ASP A 6 -25.11 -31.40 -38.37
N PHE A 7 -24.40 -31.03 -37.30
CA PHE A 7 -24.13 -31.90 -36.16
C PHE A 7 -25.21 -31.64 -35.08
N PRO A 8 -26.21 -32.52 -34.91
CA PRO A 8 -27.31 -32.32 -33.97
C PRO A 8 -26.85 -32.72 -32.57
N GLY A 9 -26.12 -31.85 -31.87
CA GLY A 9 -25.62 -32.14 -30.53
C GLY A 9 -25.11 -30.95 -29.70
N GLN A 10 -25.11 -29.74 -30.26
CA GLN A 10 -24.60 -28.54 -29.60
C GLN A 10 -25.48 -27.91 -28.48
N PRO A 11 -26.83 -27.98 -28.49
CA PRO A 11 -27.61 -27.25 -27.48
C PRO A 11 -27.45 -27.84 -26.07
N GLU A 12 -27.23 -29.15 -25.95
CA GLU A 12 -27.13 -29.82 -24.66
C GLU A 12 -25.82 -29.50 -23.92
N ILE A 13 -24.73 -29.25 -24.65
CA ILE A 13 -23.41 -28.91 -24.07
C ILE A 13 -23.41 -27.47 -23.55
N SER A 14 -23.98 -26.53 -24.32
CA SER A 14 -24.13 -25.13 -23.90
C SER A 14 -24.97 -25.00 -22.63
N ASP A 15 -26.04 -25.79 -22.54
CA ASP A 15 -26.96 -25.80 -21.40
C ASP A 15 -26.42 -26.54 -20.16
N ARG A 16 -25.44 -27.43 -20.35
CA ARG A 16 -24.66 -28.02 -19.25
C ARG A 16 -23.54 -27.08 -18.77
N LEU A 17 -22.90 -26.34 -19.67
CA LEU A 17 -21.89 -25.33 -19.31
C LEU A 17 -22.49 -24.14 -18.55
N SER A 18 -23.73 -23.74 -18.85
CA SER A 18 -24.44 -22.67 -18.12
C SER A 18 -24.79 -23.05 -16.68
N ARG A 19 -24.93 -24.35 -16.40
CA ARG A 19 -25.23 -24.91 -15.07
C ARG A 19 -24.01 -25.22 -14.23
N ILE A 20 -22.78 -25.15 -14.78
CA ILE A 20 -21.59 -25.21 -13.95
C ILE A 20 -21.68 -24.00 -13.02
N PRO A 21 -21.83 -24.20 -11.70
CA PRO A 21 -21.88 -23.08 -10.77
C PRO A 21 -20.58 -22.32 -10.98
N LYS A 22 -20.68 -21.10 -11.55
CA LYS A 22 -19.56 -20.17 -11.53
C LYS A 22 -19.18 -20.10 -10.07
N ASN A 23 -18.00 -20.62 -9.75
CA ASN A 23 -17.40 -20.59 -8.42
C ASN A 23 -17.35 -19.12 -8.01
N GLU A 24 -18.44 -18.63 -7.43
CA GLU A 24 -18.60 -17.26 -7.03
C GLU A 24 -17.67 -17.13 -5.84
N SER A 25 -16.49 -16.55 -6.07
CA SER A 25 -15.48 -16.38 -5.04
C SER A 25 -16.16 -15.77 -3.83
N SER A 26 -16.15 -16.49 -2.70
CA SER A 26 -16.86 -16.05 -1.50
C SER A 26 -16.40 -14.62 -1.16
N PRO A 27 -17.30 -13.63 -1.21
CA PRO A 27 -16.93 -12.23 -1.02
C PRO A 27 -16.29 -11.98 0.35
N VAL A 28 -16.64 -12.81 1.33
CA VAL A 28 -16.08 -12.79 2.69
C VAL A 28 -14.57 -13.05 2.69
N VAL A 29 -14.10 -14.05 1.94
CA VAL A 29 -12.66 -14.35 1.83
C VAL A 29 -11.93 -13.17 1.19
N GLY A 30 -12.54 -12.54 0.18
CA GLY A 30 -12.03 -11.32 -0.42
C GLY A 30 -11.87 -10.17 0.58
N TYR A 31 -12.87 -9.96 1.44
CA TYR A 31 -12.81 -8.92 2.47
C TYR A 31 -11.76 -9.18 3.54
N ILE A 32 -11.62 -10.42 4.01
CA ILE A 32 -10.59 -10.76 5.01
C ILE A 32 -9.18 -10.52 4.45
N LEU A 33 -8.91 -11.01 3.23
CA LEU A 33 -7.62 -10.79 2.58
C LEU A 33 -7.37 -9.30 2.31
N LEU A 34 -8.39 -8.55 1.88
CA LEU A 34 -8.27 -7.11 1.67
C LEU A 34 -7.96 -6.40 2.99
N LEU A 35 -8.60 -6.80 4.08
CA LEU A 35 -8.38 -6.23 5.41
C LEU A 35 -6.94 -6.45 5.88
N VAL A 36 -6.47 -7.69 5.82
CA VAL A 36 -5.11 -8.04 6.23
C VAL A 36 -4.08 -7.34 5.34
N GLY A 37 -4.26 -7.41 4.02
CA GLY A 37 -3.31 -6.85 3.07
C GLY A 37 -3.19 -5.33 3.16
N VAL A 38 -4.32 -4.62 3.20
CA VAL A 38 -4.32 -3.14 3.33
C VAL A 38 -3.78 -2.72 4.69
N GLY A 39 -4.08 -3.46 5.76
CA GLY A 39 -3.49 -3.22 7.08
C GLY A 39 -1.98 -3.35 7.08
N MET A 40 -1.43 -4.39 6.44
CA MET A 40 0.02 -4.57 6.28
C MET A 40 0.67 -3.46 5.44
N VAL A 41 0.02 -3.02 4.36
CA VAL A 41 0.50 -1.88 3.55
C VAL A 41 0.52 -0.60 4.38
N ALA A 42 -0.56 -0.28 5.08
CA ALA A 42 -0.65 0.91 5.91
C ALA A 42 0.38 0.88 7.05
N TYR A 43 0.55 -0.27 7.71
CA TYR A 43 1.63 -0.50 8.67
C TYR A 43 3.01 -0.21 8.05
N GLY A 44 3.29 -0.77 6.86
CA GLY A 44 4.57 -0.58 6.18
C GLY A 44 4.86 0.88 5.85
N ILE A 45 3.85 1.65 5.43
CA ILE A 45 3.98 3.09 5.18
C ILE A 45 4.25 3.84 6.48
N THR A 46 3.55 3.51 7.56
CA THR A 46 3.77 4.13 8.87
C THR A 46 5.14 3.81 9.44
N ALA A 47 5.60 2.56 9.33
CA ALA A 47 6.94 2.16 9.76
C ALA A 47 8.03 2.87 8.93
N LEU A 48 7.83 3.00 7.61
CA LEU A 48 8.72 3.79 6.75
C LEU A 48 8.74 5.26 7.13
N TRP A 49 7.59 5.83 7.50
CA TRP A 49 7.52 7.22 7.95
C TRP A 49 8.36 7.44 9.19
N PHE A 50 8.23 6.61 10.23
CA PHE A 50 9.00 6.74 11.46
C PHE A 50 10.49 6.45 11.22
N GLY A 51 10.81 5.32 10.59
CA GLY A 51 12.21 4.97 10.32
C GLY A 51 12.95 6.00 9.45
N MET A 52 12.26 6.70 8.55
CA MET A 52 12.86 7.81 7.81
C MET A 52 13.20 9.00 8.72
N ARG A 53 12.36 9.32 9.71
CA ARG A 53 12.62 10.40 10.65
C ARG A 53 13.83 10.09 11.51
N ASP A 54 13.92 8.87 12.02
CA ASP A 54 15.07 8.40 12.79
C ASP A 54 16.38 8.55 11.99
N VAL A 55 16.38 8.14 10.71
CA VAL A 55 17.55 8.30 9.82
C VAL A 55 17.84 9.78 9.53
N MET A 56 16.82 10.61 9.39
CA MET A 56 17.00 12.04 9.14
C MET A 56 17.51 12.80 10.36
N ASP A 57 17.19 12.36 11.57
CA ASP A 57 17.71 12.92 12.83
C ASP A 57 19.23 12.79 12.94
N VAL A 58 19.81 11.70 12.39
CA VAL A 58 21.27 11.48 12.34
C VAL A 58 21.94 12.00 11.07
N GLY A 59 21.20 12.72 10.21
CA GLY A 59 21.76 13.40 9.03
C GLY A 59 21.39 12.79 7.68
N GLY A 60 20.38 11.92 7.65
CA GLY A 60 19.80 11.37 6.42
C GLY A 60 20.53 10.16 5.86
N TYR A 61 21.54 9.65 6.57
CA TYR A 61 22.18 8.38 6.27
C TYR A 61 22.74 7.78 7.57
N CYS A 62 22.59 6.47 7.70
CA CYS A 62 23.22 5.69 8.75
C CYS A 62 23.53 4.30 8.21
N ALA A 63 24.49 3.61 8.80
CA ALA A 63 24.81 2.24 8.43
C ALA A 63 25.28 1.47 9.66
N GLU A 64 24.95 0.18 9.71
CA GLU A 64 25.35 -0.75 10.75
C GLU A 64 25.96 -1.98 10.09
N GLY A 65 27.06 -2.49 10.66
CA GLY A 65 27.78 -3.63 10.12
C GLY A 65 28.56 -3.40 8.81
N GLY A 66 29.38 -4.39 8.45
CA GLY A 66 30.21 -4.41 7.23
C GLY A 66 31.71 -4.22 7.48
N PRO A 67 32.54 -4.39 6.43
CA PRO A 67 34.01 -4.28 6.53
C PRO A 67 34.52 -2.82 6.52
N TYR A 68 33.63 -1.84 6.46
CA TYR A 68 33.96 -0.42 6.36
C TYR A 68 33.83 0.28 7.72
N VAL A 69 34.58 1.36 7.93
CA VAL A 69 34.49 2.18 9.13
C VAL A 69 33.20 3.01 9.07
N ILE A 70 32.24 2.66 9.91
CA ILE A 70 30.96 3.34 10.04
C ILE A 70 31.20 4.72 10.68
N GLN A 71 30.81 5.77 9.98
CA GLN A 71 30.92 7.15 10.47
C GLN A 71 29.67 7.62 11.22
N GLN A 72 28.51 7.06 10.89
CA GLN A 72 27.20 7.39 11.49
C GLN A 72 26.44 6.09 11.78
N HIS A 73 26.27 5.78 13.06
CA HIS A 73 25.50 4.64 13.52
C HIS A 73 24.00 4.90 13.40
N CYS A 74 23.22 3.85 13.14
CA CYS A 74 21.77 3.99 13.09
C CYS A 74 21.23 4.10 14.52
N PRO A 75 20.27 5.01 14.77
CA PRO A 75 19.58 5.05 16.05
C PRO A 75 18.82 3.73 16.28
N ASP A 76 18.72 3.34 17.56
CA ASP A 76 18.02 2.14 17.98
C ASP A 76 16.57 2.17 17.47
N GLY A 77 16.06 1.04 16.95
CA GLY A 77 14.68 0.92 16.44
C GLY A 77 14.49 1.22 14.94
N ALA A 78 15.31 2.08 14.34
CA ALA A 78 15.20 2.44 12.92
C ALA A 78 15.36 1.21 12.00
N GLU A 79 16.29 0.33 12.34
CA GLU A 79 16.49 -0.93 11.61
C GLU A 79 15.24 -1.81 11.67
N LEU A 80 14.64 -1.96 12.85
CA LEU A 80 13.46 -2.81 13.02
C LEU A 80 12.30 -2.25 12.20
N LEU A 81 12.08 -0.94 12.23
CA LEU A 81 11.02 -0.28 11.47
C LEU A 81 11.22 -0.43 9.96
N MET A 82 12.46 -0.27 9.46
CA MET A 82 12.74 -0.43 8.02
C MET A 82 12.71 -1.90 7.56
N PHE A 83 13.32 -2.82 8.32
CA PHE A 83 13.37 -4.25 7.99
C PHE A 83 12.02 -4.94 8.15
N THR A 84 11.13 -4.46 9.03
CA THR A 84 9.77 -5.00 9.10
C THR A 84 8.83 -4.25 8.15
N GLY A 85 8.93 -2.93 8.05
CA GLY A 85 8.03 -2.09 7.28
C GLY A 85 8.01 -2.43 5.79
N ILE A 86 9.18 -2.50 5.14
CA ILE A 86 9.27 -2.73 3.69
C ILE A 86 8.74 -4.13 3.31
N PRO A 87 9.23 -5.24 3.91
CA PRO A 87 8.75 -6.57 3.54
C PRO A 87 7.28 -6.78 3.89
N VAL A 88 6.83 -6.32 5.06
CA VAL A 88 5.41 -6.43 5.44
C VAL A 88 4.53 -5.62 4.49
N GLY A 89 4.94 -4.41 4.10
CA GLY A 89 4.22 -3.60 3.12
C GLY A 89 4.12 -4.28 1.76
N ILE A 90 5.22 -4.86 1.25
CA ILE A 90 5.25 -5.56 -0.05
C ILE A 90 4.37 -6.82 -0.01
N ILE A 91 4.52 -7.67 1.02
CA ILE A 91 3.68 -8.86 1.20
C ILE A 91 2.21 -8.44 1.31
N GLY A 92 1.95 -7.40 2.10
CA GLY A 92 0.64 -6.78 2.27
C GLY A 92 0.01 -6.37 0.94
N LEU A 93 0.79 -5.78 0.03
CA LEU A 93 0.32 -5.38 -1.29
C LEU A 93 -0.14 -6.58 -2.12
N PHE A 94 0.61 -7.68 -2.14
CA PHE A 94 0.21 -8.91 -2.84
C PHE A 94 -1.05 -9.54 -2.22
N VAL A 95 -1.13 -9.57 -0.89
CA VAL A 95 -2.33 -10.05 -0.17
C VAL A 95 -3.54 -9.16 -0.49
N ALA A 96 -3.35 -7.85 -0.50
CA ALA A 96 -4.38 -6.87 -0.82
C ALA A 96 -4.85 -6.99 -2.27
N MET A 97 -3.95 -7.24 -3.23
CA MET A 97 -4.32 -7.52 -4.62
C MET A 97 -5.19 -8.78 -4.74
N ALA A 98 -4.82 -9.86 -4.05
CA ALA A 98 -5.61 -11.09 -4.02
C ALA A 98 -7.00 -10.87 -3.38
N GLY A 99 -7.07 -10.09 -2.29
CA GLY A 99 -8.33 -9.73 -1.63
C GLY A 99 -9.21 -8.81 -2.47
N ALA A 100 -8.61 -7.82 -3.14
CA ALA A 100 -9.29 -6.92 -4.05
C ALA A 100 -9.88 -7.66 -5.26
N ALA A 101 -9.14 -8.59 -5.85
CA ALA A 101 -9.61 -9.40 -6.97
C ALA A 101 -10.81 -10.30 -6.59
N LYS A 102 -10.88 -10.76 -5.34
CA LYS A 102 -11.95 -11.64 -4.83
C LYS A 102 -13.12 -10.89 -4.19
N SER A 103 -13.00 -9.60 -3.88
CA SER A 103 -14.05 -8.83 -3.18
C SER A 103 -15.04 -8.18 -4.13
N ALA A 104 -14.58 -7.34 -5.06
CA ALA A 104 -15.42 -6.67 -6.05
C ALA A 104 -14.63 -6.25 -7.30
N LYS A 105 -15.30 -6.24 -8.46
CA LYS A 105 -14.70 -5.64 -9.66
C LYS A 105 -14.42 -4.15 -9.40
N GLY A 106 -13.23 -3.72 -9.79
CA GLY A 106 -12.74 -2.35 -9.59
C GLY A 106 -12.10 -2.07 -8.23
N ALA A 107 -12.21 -2.98 -7.24
CA ALA A 107 -11.62 -2.79 -5.91
C ALA A 107 -10.09 -2.67 -5.94
N MET A 108 -9.43 -3.32 -6.90
CA MET A 108 -7.98 -3.26 -7.06
C MET A 108 -7.48 -1.83 -7.35
N GLY A 109 -8.33 -0.97 -7.92
CA GLY A 109 -8.01 0.44 -8.12
C GLY A 109 -7.74 1.19 -6.81
N LEU A 110 -8.33 0.76 -5.68
CA LEU A 110 -8.07 1.40 -4.38
C LEU A 110 -6.61 1.23 -3.92
N LEU A 111 -5.90 0.19 -4.38
CA LEU A 111 -4.50 0.00 -4.03
C LEU A 111 -3.60 1.08 -4.63
N LEU A 112 -4.04 1.76 -5.69
CA LEU A 112 -3.36 2.93 -6.23
C LEU A 112 -3.33 4.09 -5.24
N LEU A 113 -4.17 4.09 -4.20
CA LEU A 113 -4.08 5.06 -3.10
C LEU A 113 -2.83 4.86 -2.23
N GLY A 114 -2.16 3.72 -2.32
CA GLY A 114 -0.84 3.52 -1.72
C GLY A 114 0.20 4.49 -2.29
N TRP A 115 0.07 4.89 -3.56
CA TRP A 115 0.97 5.85 -4.20
C TRP A 115 0.93 7.25 -3.54
N PRO A 116 -0.20 7.98 -3.51
CA PRO A 116 -0.26 9.24 -2.79
C PRO A 116 0.05 9.07 -1.30
N ALA A 117 -0.33 7.96 -0.67
CA ALA A 117 0.01 7.72 0.73
C ALA A 117 1.53 7.69 0.97
N ILE A 118 2.30 6.98 0.14
CA ILE A 118 3.76 6.93 0.25
C ILE A 118 4.37 8.30 -0.08
N PHE A 119 4.03 8.90 -1.22
CA PHE A 119 4.69 10.14 -1.66
C PHE A 119 4.36 11.34 -0.79
N ILE A 120 3.10 11.50 -0.37
CA ILE A 120 2.73 12.60 0.52
C ILE A 120 3.37 12.41 1.90
N SER A 121 3.43 11.16 2.38
CA SER A 121 4.03 10.89 3.68
C SER A 121 5.54 11.18 3.67
N LEU A 122 6.31 10.60 2.75
CA LEU A 122 7.74 10.89 2.63
C LEU A 122 8.03 12.37 2.30
N GLY A 123 7.20 12.98 1.44
CA GLY A 123 7.33 14.39 1.08
C GLY A 123 7.15 15.32 2.27
N TYR A 124 6.21 15.01 3.17
CA TYR A 124 6.02 15.77 4.40
C TYR A 124 7.23 15.67 5.32
N ASN A 125 7.79 14.46 5.53
CA ASN A 125 9.01 14.31 6.34
C ASN A 125 10.14 15.21 5.83
N PHE A 126 10.40 15.21 4.51
CA PHE A 126 11.41 16.08 3.94
C PHE A 126 11.13 17.58 4.14
N ILE A 127 9.89 18.03 3.94
CA ILE A 127 9.53 19.44 4.15
C ILE A 127 9.67 19.83 5.61
N ASP A 128 9.25 18.97 6.53
CA ASP A 128 9.31 19.23 7.96
C ASP A 128 10.77 19.37 8.44
N TYR A 129 11.66 18.46 8.06
CA TYR A 129 13.09 18.56 8.37
C TYR A 129 13.78 19.73 7.65
N ALA A 130 13.29 20.12 6.47
CA ALA A 130 13.78 21.31 5.78
C ALA A 130 13.42 22.62 6.52
N ILE A 131 12.31 22.64 7.26
CA ILE A 131 11.89 23.79 8.07
C ILE A 131 12.51 23.73 9.46
N ASN A 132 12.54 22.54 10.06
CA ASN A 132 12.99 22.26 11.42
C ASN A 132 14.15 21.24 11.39
N PRO A 133 15.35 21.64 10.95
CA PRO A 133 16.49 20.73 10.91
C PRO A 133 16.92 20.31 12.33
N PRO A 134 17.46 19.08 12.51
CA PRO A 134 17.97 18.63 13.80
C PRO A 134 19.16 19.48 14.29
N GLU A 135 19.38 19.49 15.61
CA GLU A 135 20.43 20.31 16.24
C GLU A 135 21.82 20.04 15.64
N GLY A 136 22.55 21.11 15.32
CA GLY A 136 23.87 21.00 14.69
C GLY A 136 23.85 20.80 13.17
N MET A 137 22.67 20.70 12.55
CA MET A 137 22.50 20.66 11.09
C MET A 137 21.74 21.87 10.56
N GLY A 138 22.12 22.34 9.37
CA GLY A 138 21.38 23.37 8.64
C GLY A 138 20.35 22.76 7.70
N SER A 139 19.28 23.50 7.40
CA SER A 139 18.33 23.13 6.34
C SER A 139 19.08 22.86 5.04
N THR A 140 18.97 21.64 4.52
CA THR A 140 19.61 21.28 3.25
C THR A 140 18.68 21.56 2.07
N VAL A 141 19.26 22.03 0.96
CA VAL A 141 18.51 22.19 -0.31
C VAL A 141 17.95 20.84 -0.77
N GLY A 142 18.65 19.74 -0.48
CA GLY A 142 18.21 18.39 -0.81
C GLY A 142 16.85 18.04 -0.21
N TRP A 143 16.61 18.36 1.06
CA TRP A 143 15.33 18.10 1.71
C TRP A 143 14.18 18.89 1.07
N TRP A 144 14.40 20.18 0.74
CA TRP A 144 13.41 20.97 0.01
C TRP A 144 13.05 20.36 -1.36
N VAL A 145 14.07 19.98 -2.13
CA VAL A 145 13.87 19.42 -3.48
C VAL A 145 13.11 18.10 -3.40
N CYS A 146 13.53 17.18 -2.53
CA CYS A 146 12.87 15.89 -2.35
C CYS A 146 11.42 16.06 -1.86
N GLY A 147 11.20 16.92 -0.86
CA GLY A 147 9.88 17.19 -0.31
C GLY A 147 8.89 17.73 -1.35
N VAL A 148 9.30 18.74 -2.13
CA VAL A 148 8.47 19.32 -3.18
C VAL A 148 8.18 18.33 -4.30
N ILE A 149 9.18 17.59 -4.77
CA ILE A 149 8.99 16.59 -5.84
C ILE A 149 8.01 15.50 -5.39
N PHE A 150 8.18 14.98 -4.18
CA PHE A 150 7.26 13.96 -3.65
C PHE A 150 5.84 14.51 -3.45
N ALA A 151 5.69 15.73 -2.96
CA ALA A 151 4.38 16.38 -2.90
C ALA A 151 3.73 16.52 -4.29
N LEU A 152 4.50 16.90 -5.32
CA LEU A 152 4.04 17.00 -6.71
C LEU A 152 3.66 15.64 -7.31
N MET A 153 4.30 14.55 -6.88
CA MET A 153 3.95 13.20 -7.34
C MET A 153 2.72 12.62 -6.60
N GLY A 154 2.54 12.98 -5.33
CA GLY A 154 1.47 12.48 -4.48
C GLY A 154 0.16 13.26 -4.59
N LEU A 155 0.21 14.60 -4.54
CA LEU A 155 -0.99 15.44 -4.48
C LEU A 155 -1.92 15.28 -5.70
N PRO A 156 -1.42 15.30 -6.96
CA PRO A 156 -2.28 15.10 -8.12
C PRO A 156 -2.96 13.74 -8.14
N ALA A 157 -2.32 12.70 -7.58
CA ALA A 157 -2.92 11.37 -7.51
C ALA A 157 -4.16 11.32 -6.60
N LEU A 158 -4.31 12.24 -5.64
CA LEU A 158 -5.53 12.35 -4.83
C LEU A 158 -6.76 12.75 -5.68
N ALA A 159 -6.58 13.49 -6.77
CA ALA A 159 -7.68 13.85 -7.67
C ALA A 159 -8.32 12.62 -8.36
N ALA A 160 -7.61 11.49 -8.42
CA ALA A 160 -8.13 10.25 -9.01
C ALA A 160 -9.05 9.47 -8.05
N VAL A 161 -9.08 9.78 -6.75
CA VAL A 161 -9.91 9.10 -5.74
C VAL A 161 -11.38 8.92 -6.16
N PRO A 162 -12.14 9.97 -6.58
CA PRO A 162 -13.54 9.79 -6.96
C PRO A 162 -13.72 8.87 -8.18
N MET A 163 -12.76 8.85 -9.11
CA MET A 163 -12.76 7.94 -10.25
C MET A 163 -12.56 6.48 -9.79
N LEU A 164 -11.59 6.24 -8.91
CA LEU A 164 -11.31 4.91 -8.35
C LEU A 164 -12.52 4.36 -7.58
N VAL A 165 -13.17 5.19 -6.76
CA VAL A 165 -14.38 4.81 -6.02
C VAL A 165 -15.53 4.47 -6.98
N LYS A 166 -15.70 5.24 -8.06
CA LYS A 166 -16.75 4.99 -9.07
C LYS A 166 -16.52 3.68 -9.85
N ALA A 167 -15.26 3.26 -10.02
CA ALA A 167 -14.92 2.01 -10.70
C ALA A 167 -15.38 0.75 -9.93
N ILE A 168 -15.64 0.87 -8.62
CA ILE A 168 -16.12 -0.23 -7.79
C ILE A 168 -17.59 -0.51 -8.07
N GLN A 169 -17.94 -1.81 -8.17
CA GLN A 169 -19.32 -2.27 -8.31
C GLN A 169 -20.26 -1.62 -7.27
N PRO A 170 -21.38 -1.01 -7.70
CA PRO A 170 -22.23 -0.21 -6.81
C PRO A 170 -22.78 -1.02 -5.62
N ASN A 171 -23.21 -2.26 -5.85
CA ASN A 171 -23.78 -3.12 -4.80
C ASN A 171 -22.78 -3.53 -3.71
N ARG A 172 -21.47 -3.45 -3.97
CA ARG A 172 -20.41 -3.85 -3.02
C ARG A 172 -19.53 -2.68 -2.58
N ARG A 173 -19.74 -1.49 -3.12
CA ARG A 173 -18.88 -0.31 -2.92
C ARG A 173 -18.74 0.06 -1.45
N SER A 174 -19.84 0.21 -0.73
CA SER A 174 -19.80 0.63 0.68
C SER A 174 -19.07 -0.39 1.58
N ALA A 175 -19.28 -1.69 1.34
CA ALA A 175 -18.60 -2.74 2.10
C ALA A 175 -17.08 -2.75 1.82
N VAL A 176 -16.67 -2.65 0.55
CA VAL A 176 -15.25 -2.58 0.17
C VAL A 176 -14.57 -1.36 0.79
N LEU A 177 -15.22 -0.19 0.72
CA LEU A 177 -14.67 1.04 1.29
C LEU A 177 -14.57 0.95 2.82
N ALA A 178 -15.60 0.43 3.50
CA ALA A 178 -15.56 0.26 4.94
C ALA A 178 -14.40 -0.67 5.37
N VAL A 179 -14.24 -1.81 4.70
CA VAL A 179 -13.14 -2.75 4.98
C VAL A 179 -11.79 -2.10 4.70
N PHE A 180 -11.64 -1.39 3.58
CA PHE A 180 -10.40 -0.70 3.21
C PHE A 180 -10.02 0.37 4.24
N SER A 181 -10.98 1.22 4.64
CA SER A 181 -10.75 2.28 5.63
C SER A 181 -10.42 1.73 7.00
N VAL A 182 -11.15 0.71 7.47
CA VAL A 182 -10.87 0.05 8.76
C VAL A 182 -9.48 -0.58 8.75
N ALA A 183 -9.12 -1.28 7.67
CA ALA A 183 -7.81 -1.88 7.50
C ALA A 183 -6.68 -0.84 7.54
N ALA A 184 -6.85 0.28 6.82
CA ALA A 184 -5.87 1.37 6.82
C ALA A 184 -5.68 1.95 8.23
N VAL A 185 -6.77 2.19 8.96
CA VAL A 185 -6.71 2.69 10.35
C VAL A 185 -6.00 1.69 11.27
N ILE A 186 -6.33 0.40 11.19
CA ILE A 186 -5.67 -0.65 11.98
C ILE A 186 -4.18 -0.69 11.69
N GLY A 187 -3.80 -0.64 10.40
CA GLY A 187 -2.39 -0.65 10.00
C GLY A 187 -1.62 0.56 10.52
N VAL A 188 -2.20 1.77 10.42
CA VAL A 188 -1.60 2.99 10.95
C VAL A 188 -1.43 2.92 12.47
N ILE A 189 -2.48 2.51 13.20
CA ILE A 189 -2.40 2.36 14.66
C ILE A 189 -1.34 1.32 15.02
N GLY A 190 -1.31 0.18 14.34
CA GLY A 190 -0.28 -0.85 14.55
C GLY A 190 1.13 -0.32 14.33
N GLY A 191 1.35 0.48 13.28
CA GLY A 191 2.64 1.10 13.01
C GLY A 191 3.06 2.08 14.11
N ILE A 192 2.14 2.92 14.58
CA ILE A 192 2.39 3.84 15.69
C ILE A 192 2.72 3.08 16.98
N LEU A 193 2.00 2.00 17.28
CA LEU A 193 2.25 1.19 18.47
C LEU A 193 3.63 0.52 18.44
N VAL A 194 4.08 0.06 17.27
CA VAL A 194 5.42 -0.52 17.12
C VAL A 194 6.48 0.56 17.24
N ALA A 195 6.32 1.72 16.60
CA ALA A 195 7.25 2.85 16.72
C ALA A 195 7.43 3.24 18.20
N ASN A 196 6.34 3.47 18.92
CA ASN A 196 6.37 3.80 20.35
C ASN A 196 6.94 2.69 21.26
N SER A 197 7.15 1.48 20.74
CA SER A 197 7.74 0.36 21.51
C SER A 197 9.25 0.22 21.33
N VAL A 198 9.82 0.89 20.32
CA VAL A 198 11.25 0.88 20.02
C VAL A 198 11.95 2.20 20.36
N ASP A 199 11.18 3.28 20.53
CA ASP A 199 11.62 4.53 21.18
C ASP A 199 11.85 4.36 22.70
#